data_AF-A0A920TPQ5-F1
#
_entry.id   AF-A0A920TPQ5-F1
#
_cell.length_a   1.000
_cell.length_b   1.000
_cell.length_c   1.000
_cell.angle_alpha   90.00
_cell.angle_beta   90.00
_cell.angle_gamma   90.00
#
_symmetry.space_group_name_H-M   'P 1'
#
loop_
_entity.id
_entity.type
_entity.pdbx_description
1 polymer ?
#
loop_
_entity_poly.entity_id
_entity_poly.type
_entity_poly.pdbx_seq_one_letter_code
_entity_poly.pdbx_strand_id
1 'polypeptide(L)'
;MDEPLTVIDPDLKFRLRRNLKEINEQYKTTLVYVTHDQNEAMTFADNIIVMSEGEVVQTGSPKELFERPNTTFVGYFIGSPAMNLFESEASSNDSVKINNTLIKTHTNLSNLKTKNIKLGIRSEFIKIAQNQNENLIDVNVEKVEDLGNYKLITAKMGDFTIKSKVTRETEIPNQNVKLHIPAEKCCVYEDNKLV
;
A
#
# COMPACT_ATOMS: atom_id res chain seq x y z
N MET A 1 4.46 22.17 15.11
CA MET A 1 3.09 22.61 14.77
C MET A 1 2.17 21.43 15.01
N ASP A 2 1.03 21.65 15.66
CA ASP A 2 0.09 20.58 16.01
C ASP A 2 -1.25 20.81 15.32
N GLU A 3 -1.59 19.91 14.39
CA GLU A 3 -2.81 19.94 13.56
C GLU A 3 -3.23 21.32 13.03
N PRO A 4 -2.32 22.15 12.48
CA PRO A 4 -2.58 23.58 12.27
C PRO A 4 -3.58 23.90 11.14
N LEU A 5 -3.96 22.92 10.30
CA LEU A 5 -4.78 23.13 9.10
C LEU A 5 -6.06 22.28 9.06
N THR A 6 -6.51 21.74 10.19
CA THR A 6 -7.63 20.79 10.25
C THR A 6 -8.98 21.39 9.89
N VAL A 7 -9.23 22.67 10.22
CA VAL A 7 -10.53 23.35 10.02
C VAL A 7 -10.48 24.37 8.87
N ILE A 8 -9.55 24.19 7.92
CA ILE A 8 -9.35 25.11 6.80
C ILE A 8 -9.89 24.50 5.50
N ASP A 9 -10.49 25.35 4.66
CA ASP A 9 -10.94 24.97 3.33
C ASP A 9 -9.84 24.23 2.53
N PRO A 10 -10.17 23.15 1.78
CA PRO A 10 -9.18 22.32 1.09
C PRO A 10 -8.21 23.08 0.18
N ASP A 11 -8.69 24.10 -0.55
CA ASP A 11 -7.85 24.86 -1.47
C ASP A 11 -6.90 25.81 -0.72
N LEU A 12 -7.41 26.49 0.31
CA LEU A 12 -6.57 27.31 1.18
C LEU A 12 -5.55 26.46 1.93
N LYS A 13 -5.94 25.26 2.39
CA LYS A 13 -5.06 24.28 3.03
C LYS A 13 -3.94 23.81 2.11
N PHE A 14 -4.21 23.61 0.83
CA PHE A 14 -3.18 23.30 -0.16
C PHE A 14 -2.19 24.47 -0.32
N ARG A 15 -2.70 25.69 -0.48
CA ARG A 15 -1.86 26.91 -0.61
C ARG A 15 -0.99 27.15 0.61
N LEU A 16 -1.54 27.01 1.82
CA LEU A 16 -0.79 27.19 3.06
C LEU A 16 0.31 26.13 3.23
N ARG A 17 0.04 24.86 2.89
CA ARG A 17 1.08 23.80 2.90
C ARG A 17 2.22 24.11 1.95
N ARG A 18 1.89 24.56 0.74
CA ARG A 18 2.90 24.98 -0.23
C ARG A 18 3.76 26.12 0.32
N ASN A 19 3.14 27.17 0.85
CA ASN A 19 3.86 28.31 1.43
C ASN A 19 4.75 27.88 2.60
N LEU A 20 4.24 27.03 3.50
CA LEU A 20 5.03 26.49 4.62
C LEU A 20 6.25 25.70 4.12
N LYS A 21 6.08 24.89 3.06
CA LYS A 21 7.17 24.12 2.45
C LYS A 21 8.21 25.05 1.83
N GLU A 22 7.79 26.03 1.05
CA GLU A 22 8.69 27.01 0.41
C GLU A 22 9.48 27.82 1.45
N ILE A 23 8.83 28.27 2.53
CA ILE A 23 9.50 28.94 3.65
C ILE A 23 10.51 27.98 4.31
N ASN A 24 10.11 26.74 4.58
CA ASN A 24 11.00 25.78 5.21
C ASN A 24 12.23 25.46 4.34
N GLU A 25 12.04 25.32 3.02
CA GLU A 25 13.13 25.11 2.06
C GLU A 25 14.06 26.33 1.96
N GLN A 26 13.50 27.54 2.01
CA GLN A 26 14.27 28.79 1.96
C GLN A 26 15.12 29.01 3.21
N TYR A 27 14.54 28.80 4.40
CA TYR A 27 15.19 29.12 5.68
C TYR A 27 15.86 27.90 6.35
N LYS A 28 15.59 26.69 5.85
CA LYS A 28 16.15 25.42 6.34
C LYS A 28 15.99 25.19 7.84
N THR A 29 14.89 25.69 8.40
CA THR A 29 14.55 25.49 9.80
C THR A 29 14.12 24.04 10.02
N THR A 30 14.32 23.49 11.22
CA THR A 30 13.73 22.20 11.58
C THR A 30 12.24 22.39 11.88
N LEU A 31 11.37 21.79 11.07
CA LEU A 31 9.93 21.82 11.25
C LEU A 31 9.41 20.44 11.66
N VAL A 32 8.76 20.36 12.82
CA VAL A 32 7.97 19.20 13.25
C VAL A 32 6.50 19.52 13.04
N TYR A 33 5.80 18.68 12.27
CA TYR A 33 4.40 18.84 11.90
C TYR A 33 3.61 17.58 12.29
N VAL A 34 2.55 17.75 13.07
CA VAL A 34 1.69 16.65 13.55
C VAL A 34 0.35 16.73 12.83
N THR A 35 -0.13 15.59 12.32
CA THR A 35 -1.41 15.46 11.60
C THR A 35 -1.93 14.03 11.66
N HIS A 36 -3.25 13.87 11.64
CA HIS A 36 -3.91 12.59 11.42
C HIS A 36 -4.19 12.30 9.93
N ASP A 37 -3.96 13.26 9.02
CA ASP A 37 -4.17 13.10 7.59
C ASP A 37 -2.90 12.57 6.90
N GLN A 38 -3.00 11.37 6.36
CA GLN A 38 -1.90 10.72 5.68
C GLN A 38 -1.49 11.45 4.39
N ASN A 39 -2.45 12.01 3.64
CA ASN A 39 -2.14 12.73 2.41
C ASN A 39 -1.31 13.98 2.69
N GLU A 40 -1.56 14.65 3.82
CA GLU A 40 -0.71 15.74 4.29
C GLU A 40 0.72 15.25 4.55
N ALA A 41 0.87 14.22 5.38
CA ALA A 41 2.18 13.68 5.74
C ALA A 41 2.97 13.26 4.49
N MET A 42 2.32 12.55 3.57
CA MET A 42 2.93 11.99 2.36
C MET A 42 3.35 13.02 1.31
N THR A 43 2.73 14.21 1.29
CA THR A 43 3.01 15.26 0.30
C THR A 43 3.91 16.36 0.84
N PHE A 44 3.86 16.59 2.15
CA PHE A 44 4.54 17.69 2.80
C PHE A 44 5.91 17.30 3.37
N ALA A 45 6.04 16.11 3.96
CA ALA A 45 7.18 15.75 4.79
C ALA A 45 8.32 15.10 4.00
N ASP A 46 9.56 15.40 4.40
CA ASP A 46 10.75 14.68 3.93
C ASP A 46 10.90 13.33 4.64
N ASN A 47 10.57 13.29 5.94
CA ASN A 47 10.54 12.10 6.79
C ASN A 47 9.24 12.08 7.59
N ILE A 48 8.66 10.89 7.74
CA ILE A 48 7.42 10.63 8.46
C ILE A 48 7.72 9.68 9.61
N ILE A 49 7.17 9.99 10.78
CA ILE A 49 7.14 9.10 11.95
C ILE A 49 5.68 8.68 12.14
N VAL A 50 5.41 7.39 11.97
CA VAL A 50 4.08 6.80 12.25
C VAL A 50 4.07 6.34 13.69
N MET A 51 3.09 6.81 14.44
CA MET A 51 2.88 6.43 15.83
C MET A 51 1.54 5.71 15.99
N SER A 52 1.48 4.77 16.93
CA SER A 52 0.26 4.09 17.36
C SER A 52 0.36 3.79 18.85
N GLU A 53 -0.72 4.04 19.59
CA GLU A 53 -0.80 3.77 21.04
C GLU A 53 0.36 4.36 21.86
N GLY A 54 0.88 5.52 21.45
CA GLY A 54 2.00 6.20 22.12
C GLY A 54 3.40 5.70 21.71
N GLU A 55 3.48 4.67 20.88
CA GLU A 55 4.75 4.08 20.41
C GLU A 55 5.04 4.44 18.95
N VAL A 56 6.33 4.55 18.61
CA VAL A 56 6.77 4.72 17.22
C VAL A 56 6.71 3.37 16.52
N VAL A 57 5.88 3.26 15.49
CA VAL A 57 5.72 2.04 14.69
C VAL A 57 6.75 1.98 13.57
N GLN A 58 6.95 3.10 12.86
CA GLN A 58 7.91 3.19 11.76
C GLN A 58 8.31 4.65 11.50
N THR A 59 9.58 4.84 11.12
CA THR A 59 10.11 6.10 10.61
C THR A 59 10.71 5.89 9.23
N GLY A 60 10.55 6.85 8.33
CA GLY A 60 11.17 6.83 7.01
C GLY A 60 10.61 7.88 6.07
N SER A 61 11.07 7.87 4.83
CA SER A 61 10.54 8.74 3.77
C SER A 61 9.11 8.32 3.38
N PRO A 62 8.29 9.23 2.82
CA PRO A 62 6.98 8.89 2.28
C PRO A 62 7.03 7.66 1.35
N LYS A 63 8.04 7.61 0.48
CA LYS A 63 8.23 6.50 -0.46
C LYS A 63 8.43 5.16 0.25
N GLU A 64 9.29 5.11 1.27
CA GLU A 64 9.55 3.87 2.01
C GLU A 64 8.32 3.37 2.76
N LEU A 65 7.60 4.27 3.45
CA LEU A 65 6.37 3.91 4.16
C LEU A 65 5.27 3.40 3.21
N PHE A 66 5.21 3.96 2.00
CA PHE A 66 4.24 3.51 1.00
C PHE A 66 4.65 2.20 0.34
N GLU A 67 5.86 2.12 -0.22
CA GLU A 67 6.29 0.99 -1.04
C GLU A 67 6.66 -0.25 -0.22
N ARG A 68 7.29 -0.07 0.95
CA ARG A 68 7.83 -1.17 1.74
C ARG A 68 7.61 -0.94 3.25
N PRO A 69 6.35 -0.95 3.73
CA PRO A 69 6.06 -0.74 5.14
C PRO A 69 6.60 -1.89 6.00
N ASN A 70 7.20 -1.56 7.14
CA ASN A 70 7.85 -2.50 8.05
C ASN A 70 6.85 -3.34 8.86
N THR A 71 5.60 -2.92 8.94
CA THR A 71 4.54 -3.67 9.61
C THR A 71 3.26 -3.69 8.79
N THR A 72 2.43 -4.71 9.02
CA THR A 72 1.10 -4.79 8.40
C THR A 72 0.20 -3.63 8.83
N PHE A 73 0.40 -3.09 10.04
CA PHE A 73 -0.28 -1.87 10.49
C PHE A 73 0.04 -0.68 9.59
N VAL A 74 1.32 -0.41 9.29
CA VAL A 74 1.68 0.72 8.40
C VAL A 74 1.19 0.46 6.97
N GLY A 75 1.24 -0.79 6.50
CA GLY A 75 0.67 -1.17 5.21
C GLY A 75 -0.84 -0.94 5.12
N TYR A 76 -1.57 -1.26 6.18
CA TYR A 76 -3.01 -1.01 6.27
C TYR A 76 -3.33 0.47 6.44
N PHE A 77 -2.56 1.17 7.27
CA PHE A 77 -2.78 2.57 7.61
C PHE A 77 -2.46 3.47 6.43
N ILE A 78 -1.22 3.48 5.94
CA ILE A 78 -0.77 4.40 4.88
C ILE A 78 -1.33 3.98 3.53
N GLY A 79 -2.02 4.87 2.83
CA GLY A 79 -2.45 4.71 1.44
C GLY A 79 -3.94 4.43 1.29
N SER A 80 -4.51 4.89 0.17
CA SER A 80 -5.95 4.73 -0.12
C SER A 80 -6.15 4.21 -1.55
N PRO A 81 -6.64 2.97 -1.73
CA PRO A 81 -7.03 2.01 -0.70
C PRO A 81 -5.86 1.47 0.15
N ALA A 82 -6.19 0.92 1.32
CA ALA A 82 -5.24 0.19 2.16
C ALA A 82 -4.54 -0.95 1.38
N MET A 83 -3.35 -1.35 1.84
CA MET A 83 -2.63 -2.49 1.27
C MET A 83 -3.50 -3.76 1.32
N ASN A 84 -3.49 -4.53 0.24
CA ASN A 84 -4.09 -5.86 0.26
C ASN A 84 -3.17 -6.77 1.08
N LEU A 85 -3.70 -7.36 2.13
CA LEU A 85 -2.99 -8.29 3.02
C LEU A 85 -3.71 -9.64 2.98
N PHE A 86 -2.96 -10.69 2.67
CA PHE A 86 -3.47 -12.06 2.55
C PHE A 86 -2.73 -12.96 3.52
N GLU A 87 -3.46 -13.78 4.28
CA GLU A 87 -2.86 -14.91 4.98
C GLU A 87 -2.23 -15.84 3.95
N SER A 88 -0.99 -16.27 4.20
CA SER A 88 -0.23 -17.07 3.26
C SER A 88 0.66 -18.09 3.97
N GLU A 89 1.12 -19.08 3.21
CA GLU A 89 2.04 -20.10 3.69
C GLU A 89 3.33 -20.05 2.86
N ALA A 90 4.50 -20.09 3.50
CA ALA A 90 5.75 -20.26 2.75
C ALA A 90 5.76 -21.61 2.04
N SER A 91 5.97 -21.59 0.73
CA SER A 91 6.04 -22.80 -0.10
C SER A 91 7.46 -23.12 -0.58
N SER A 92 8.30 -22.10 -0.77
CA SER A 92 9.74 -22.21 -1.07
C SER A 92 10.49 -21.04 -0.43
N ASN A 93 11.80 -20.94 -0.67
CA ASN A 93 12.64 -19.84 -0.18
C ASN A 93 12.26 -18.46 -0.75
N ASP A 94 11.43 -18.41 -1.79
CA ASP A 94 11.08 -17.20 -2.53
C ASP A 94 9.60 -17.15 -2.94
N SER A 95 8.78 -18.10 -2.50
CA SER A 95 7.37 -18.14 -2.85
C SER A 95 6.47 -18.43 -1.66
N VAL A 96 5.32 -17.76 -1.69
CA VAL A 96 4.22 -17.99 -0.75
C VAL A 96 3.02 -18.54 -1.50
N LYS A 97 2.18 -19.26 -0.77
CA LYS A 97 0.93 -19.80 -1.27
C LYS A 97 -0.23 -19.03 -0.63
N ILE A 98 -1.15 -18.52 -1.45
CA ILE A 98 -2.41 -17.93 -1.01
C ILE A 98 -3.53 -18.80 -1.57
N ASN A 99 -4.37 -19.37 -0.70
CA ASN A 99 -5.29 -20.44 -1.08
C ASN A 99 -4.55 -21.57 -1.82
N ASN A 100 -4.86 -21.77 -3.11
CA ASN A 100 -4.22 -22.77 -3.98
C ASN A 100 -3.25 -22.15 -5.00
N THR A 101 -2.98 -20.85 -4.92
CA THR A 101 -2.16 -20.12 -5.89
C THR A 101 -0.77 -19.84 -5.34
N LEU A 102 0.25 -20.20 -6.11
CA LEU A 102 1.65 -19.92 -5.79
C LEU A 102 2.04 -18.54 -6.30
N ILE A 103 2.60 -17.70 -5.43
CA ILE A 103 3.09 -16.36 -5.74
C ILE A 103 4.57 -16.28 -5.39
N LYS A 104 5.40 -16.03 -6.40
CA LYS A 104 6.82 -15.70 -6.23
C LYS A 104 6.98 -14.29 -5.67
N THR A 105 8.04 -14.11 -4.90
CA THR A 105 8.42 -12.86 -4.25
C THR A 105 9.94 -12.70 -4.35
N HIS A 106 10.44 -11.49 -4.16
CA HIS A 106 11.90 -11.27 -4.02
C HIS A 106 12.38 -11.34 -2.56
N THR A 107 11.52 -11.75 -1.63
CA THR A 107 11.88 -11.88 -0.22
C THR A 107 12.47 -13.26 0.04
N ASN A 108 13.58 -13.32 0.77
CA ASN A 108 14.17 -14.59 1.19
C ASN A 108 13.42 -15.14 2.42
N LEU A 109 12.75 -16.26 2.24
CA LEU A 109 11.89 -16.92 3.23
C LEU A 109 12.59 -18.08 3.95
N SER A 110 13.90 -18.30 3.73
CA SER A 110 14.62 -19.44 4.31
C SER A 110 14.71 -19.41 5.84
N ASN A 111 14.60 -18.22 6.45
CA ASN A 111 14.85 -17.99 7.87
C ASN A 111 13.57 -17.68 8.66
N LEU A 112 12.40 -17.98 8.11
CA LEU A 112 11.13 -17.83 8.82
C LEU A 112 11.11 -18.74 10.05
N LYS A 113 10.68 -18.17 11.18
CA LYS A 113 10.56 -18.80 12.49
C LYS A 113 9.13 -19.25 12.78
N THR A 114 8.14 -18.63 12.14
CA THR A 114 6.72 -18.90 12.40
C THR A 114 5.95 -19.20 11.12
N LYS A 115 4.72 -19.68 11.29
CA LYS A 115 3.78 -19.93 10.19
C LYS A 115 2.80 -18.78 9.97
N ASN A 116 2.88 -17.74 10.80
CA ASN A 116 2.00 -16.57 10.71
C ASN A 116 2.58 -15.61 9.67
N ILE A 117 2.31 -15.94 8.41
CA ILE A 117 2.88 -15.26 7.26
C ILE A 117 1.77 -14.55 6.50
N LYS A 118 2.04 -13.31 6.09
CA LYS A 118 1.13 -12.53 5.26
C LYS A 118 1.84 -12.02 4.02
N LEU A 119 1.15 -12.08 2.87
CA LEU A 119 1.56 -11.35 1.67
C LEU A 119 0.85 -10.00 1.63
N GLY A 120 1.61 -8.93 1.53
CA GLY A 120 1.13 -7.58 1.29
C GLY A 120 1.46 -7.09 -0.12
N ILE A 121 0.49 -6.48 -0.79
CA ILE A 121 0.72 -5.74 -2.04
C ILE A 121 -0.23 -4.54 -2.18
N ARG A 122 0.29 -3.41 -2.65
CA ARG A 122 -0.50 -2.21 -2.89
C ARG A 122 -1.46 -2.39 -4.06
N SER A 123 -2.65 -1.82 -3.94
CA SER A 123 -3.67 -1.83 -4.99
C SER A 123 -3.14 -1.27 -6.31
N GLU A 124 -2.23 -0.29 -6.25
CA GLU A 124 -1.54 0.35 -7.38
C GLU A 124 -0.62 -0.58 -8.17
N PHE A 125 -0.15 -1.67 -7.56
CA PHE A 125 0.79 -2.60 -8.20
C PHE A 125 0.09 -3.83 -8.81
N ILE A 126 -1.13 -4.13 -8.38
CA ILE A 126 -1.94 -5.20 -8.95
C ILE A 126 -2.54 -4.73 -10.27
N LYS A 127 -2.25 -5.44 -11.35
CA LYS A 127 -2.74 -5.10 -12.70
C LYS A 127 -3.58 -6.23 -13.28
N ILE A 128 -4.42 -5.92 -14.26
CA ILE A 128 -5.03 -6.96 -15.10
C ILE A 128 -3.92 -7.62 -15.91
N ALA A 129 -3.85 -8.95 -15.86
CA ALA A 129 -2.87 -9.73 -16.59
C ALA A 129 -3.11 -9.61 -18.10
N GLN A 130 -2.04 -9.49 -18.86
CA GLN A 130 -2.07 -9.47 -20.33
C GLN A 130 -1.16 -10.57 -20.88
N ASN A 131 0.15 -10.44 -20.65
CA ASN A 131 1.19 -11.31 -21.22
C ASN A 131 2.07 -11.95 -20.14
N GLN A 132 1.67 -11.89 -18.87
CA GLN A 132 2.41 -12.48 -17.76
C GLN A 132 2.05 -13.96 -17.63
N ASN A 133 3.05 -14.78 -17.28
CA ASN A 133 2.89 -16.23 -17.10
C ASN A 133 3.00 -16.67 -15.64
N GLU A 134 3.48 -15.79 -14.76
CA GLU A 134 3.70 -16.08 -13.33
C GLU A 134 2.93 -15.08 -12.47
N ASN A 135 2.72 -15.44 -11.20
CA ASN A 135 1.99 -14.65 -10.20
C ASN A 135 0.62 -14.16 -10.69
N LEU A 136 -0.12 -15.07 -11.32
CA LEU A 136 -1.46 -14.83 -11.81
C LEU A 136 -2.48 -15.33 -10.79
N ILE A 137 -3.49 -14.51 -10.54
CA ILE A 137 -4.61 -14.85 -9.68
C ILE A 137 -5.90 -14.73 -10.46
N ASP A 138 -6.66 -15.81 -10.53
CA ASP A 138 -8.04 -15.80 -11.02
C ASP A 138 -8.96 -15.19 -9.96
N VAL A 139 -9.66 -14.12 -10.33
CA VAL A 139 -10.60 -13.41 -9.46
C VAL A 139 -11.95 -13.18 -10.12
N ASN A 140 -13.00 -13.18 -9.30
CA ASN A 140 -14.33 -12.74 -9.70
C ASN A 140 -14.49 -11.26 -9.39
N VAL A 141 -14.66 -10.41 -10.41
CA VAL A 141 -14.93 -8.98 -10.22
C VAL A 141 -16.33 -8.80 -9.62
N GLU A 142 -16.41 -8.22 -8.43
CA GLU A 142 -17.68 -7.92 -7.75
C GLU A 142 -18.13 -6.49 -8.00
N LYS A 143 -17.18 -5.55 -8.04
CA LYS A 143 -17.47 -4.12 -8.17
C LYS A 143 -16.36 -3.42 -8.94
N VAL A 144 -16.75 -2.49 -9.80
CA VAL A 144 -15.85 -1.53 -10.44
C VAL A 144 -16.37 -0.13 -10.15
N GLU A 145 -15.52 0.71 -9.58
CA GLU A 145 -15.84 2.10 -9.24
C GLU A 145 -14.95 3.03 -10.07
N ASP A 146 -15.56 3.88 -10.90
CA ASP A 146 -14.85 4.98 -11.56
C ASP A 146 -14.76 6.16 -10.59
N LEU A 147 -13.55 6.44 -10.11
CA LEU A 147 -13.26 7.51 -9.15
C LEU A 147 -12.69 8.75 -9.87
N GLY A 148 -12.90 8.85 -11.19
CA GLY A 148 -12.55 10.00 -12.02
C GLY A 148 -11.14 9.94 -12.58
N ASN A 149 -10.13 9.74 -11.72
CA ASN A 149 -8.72 9.65 -12.12
C ASN A 149 -8.19 8.20 -12.22
N TYR A 150 -8.91 7.24 -11.65
CA TYR A 150 -8.63 5.81 -11.78
C TYR A 150 -9.92 5.01 -11.60
N LYS A 151 -9.88 3.74 -11.99
CA LYS A 151 -10.92 2.77 -11.63
C LYS A 151 -10.43 1.88 -10.49
N LEU A 152 -11.26 1.70 -9.48
CA LEU A 152 -11.02 0.75 -8.40
C LEU A 152 -11.81 -0.52 -8.68
N ILE A 153 -11.08 -1.62 -8.86
CA ILE A 153 -11.64 -2.96 -8.99
C ILE A 153 -11.66 -3.59 -7.61
N THR A 154 -12.82 -4.04 -7.16
CA THR A 154 -12.97 -4.95 -6.01
C THR A 154 -13.38 -6.31 -6.54
N ALA A 155 -12.55 -7.32 -6.27
CA ALA A 155 -12.74 -8.68 -6.76
C ALA A 155 -12.53 -9.70 -5.64
N LYS A 156 -13.06 -10.92 -5.81
CA LYS A 156 -12.88 -12.04 -4.88
C LYS A 156 -12.03 -13.16 -5.43
N MET A 157 -11.17 -13.70 -4.58
CA MET A 157 -10.45 -14.96 -4.77
C MET A 157 -10.75 -15.87 -3.58
N GLY A 158 -11.66 -16.83 -3.75
CA GLY A 158 -12.18 -17.62 -2.62
C GLY A 158 -12.78 -16.68 -1.56
N ASP A 159 -12.29 -16.76 -0.33
CA ASP A 159 -12.73 -15.93 0.79
C ASP A 159 -12.02 -14.57 0.88
N PHE A 160 -11.00 -14.32 0.05
CA PHE A 160 -10.25 -13.06 0.08
C PHE A 160 -10.82 -12.03 -0.88
N THR A 161 -10.88 -10.78 -0.43
CA THR A 161 -11.16 -9.62 -1.28
C THR A 161 -9.86 -8.97 -1.72
N ILE A 162 -9.75 -8.68 -3.01
CA ILE A 162 -8.62 -8.02 -3.65
C ILE A 162 -9.09 -6.69 -4.22
N LYS A 163 -8.36 -5.63 -3.92
CA LYS A 163 -8.52 -4.30 -4.50
C LYS A 163 -7.38 -4.01 -5.46
N SER A 164 -7.70 -3.64 -6.69
CA SER A 164 -6.73 -3.26 -7.73
C SER A 164 -7.10 -1.90 -8.29
N LYS A 165 -6.10 -1.02 -8.38
CA LYS A 165 -6.25 0.34 -8.89
C LYS A 165 -5.67 0.39 -10.29
N VAL A 166 -6.53 0.58 -11.27
CA VAL A 166 -6.17 0.58 -12.69
C VAL A 166 -6.45 1.95 -13.32
N THR A 167 -5.79 2.23 -14.45
CA THR A 167 -6.07 3.48 -15.18
C THR A 167 -7.49 3.47 -15.71
N ARG A 168 -8.06 4.66 -15.94
CA ARG A 168 -9.46 4.78 -16.34
C ARG A 168 -9.74 4.17 -17.71
N GLU A 169 -8.74 4.17 -18.59
CA GLU A 169 -8.78 3.61 -19.94
C GLU A 169 -8.72 2.08 -19.94
N THR A 170 -8.38 1.46 -18.80
CA THR A 170 -8.33 0.00 -18.70
C THR A 170 -9.73 -0.57 -18.93
N GLU A 171 -9.86 -1.41 -19.95
CA GLU A 171 -11.03 -2.24 -20.19
C GLU A 171 -11.05 -3.38 -19.16
N ILE A 172 -12.19 -3.53 -18.48
CA ILE A 172 -12.37 -4.52 -17.42
C ILE A 172 -13.38 -5.53 -17.93
N PRO A 173 -13.00 -6.80 -18.12
CA PRO A 173 -13.93 -7.85 -18.53
C PRO A 173 -15.08 -7.98 -17.52
N ASN A 174 -16.28 -8.28 -18.02
CA ASN A 174 -17.50 -8.30 -17.22
C ASN A 174 -17.60 -9.47 -16.23
N GLN A 175 -16.65 -10.43 -16.22
CA GLN A 175 -16.58 -11.57 -15.30
C GLN A 175 -15.21 -12.26 -15.41
N ASN A 176 -14.75 -12.90 -14.33
CA ASN A 176 -13.48 -13.66 -14.22
C ASN A 176 -12.27 -12.99 -14.88
N VAL A 177 -11.49 -12.28 -14.08
CA VAL A 177 -10.29 -11.58 -14.54
C VAL A 177 -9.06 -12.24 -13.93
N LYS A 178 -7.99 -12.37 -14.70
CA LYS A 178 -6.68 -12.68 -14.15
C LYS A 178 -5.99 -11.39 -13.72
N LEU A 179 -5.61 -11.32 -12.45
CA LEU A 179 -4.77 -10.25 -11.93
C LEU A 179 -3.32 -10.74 -11.85
N HIS A 180 -2.39 -9.85 -12.19
CA HIS A 180 -0.96 -10.07 -12.05
C HIS A 180 -0.43 -9.35 -10.81
N ILE A 181 0.34 -10.09 -10.00
CA ILE A 181 0.99 -9.62 -8.78
C ILE A 181 2.53 -9.59 -9.01
N PRO A 182 3.13 -8.43 -9.28
CA PRO A 182 4.57 -8.34 -9.51
C PRO A 182 5.39 -8.74 -8.26
N ALA A 183 6.30 -9.71 -8.43
CA ALA A 183 7.09 -10.30 -7.34
C ALA A 183 7.95 -9.27 -6.60
N GLU A 184 8.45 -8.26 -7.30
CA GLU A 184 9.29 -7.19 -6.78
C GLU A 184 8.53 -6.16 -5.93
N LYS A 185 7.19 -6.14 -6.01
CA LYS A 185 6.31 -5.28 -5.22
C LYS A 185 5.60 -6.02 -4.07
N CYS A 186 5.85 -7.32 -3.94
CA CYS A 186 5.38 -8.12 -2.82
C CYS A 186 6.15 -7.79 -1.55
N CYS A 187 5.43 -7.57 -0.46
CA CYS A 187 5.98 -7.50 0.90
C CYS A 187 5.54 -8.76 1.65
N VAL A 188 6.48 -9.52 2.22
CA VAL A 188 6.14 -10.68 3.05
C VAL A 188 6.35 -10.31 4.50
N TYR A 189 5.36 -10.63 5.33
CA TYR A 189 5.37 -10.32 6.76
C TYR A 189 5.35 -11.61 7.57
N GLU A 190 6.20 -11.68 8.60
CA GLU A 190 6.17 -12.69 9.65
C GLU A 190 5.72 -12.01 10.95
N ASP A 191 4.67 -12.52 11.59
CA ASP A 191 4.12 -11.94 12.83
C ASP A 191 3.86 -10.42 12.72
N ASN A 192 3.28 -10.02 11.60
CA ASN A 192 3.00 -8.63 11.24
C ASN A 192 4.23 -7.73 11.03
N LYS A 193 5.45 -8.26 11.00
CA LYS A 193 6.69 -7.54 10.70
C LYS A 193 7.26 -7.96 9.35
N LEU A 194 7.75 -7.00 8.59
CA LEU A 194 8.33 -7.26 7.27
C LEU A 194 9.58 -8.13 7.40
N VAL A 195 9.71 -9.11 6.49
CA VAL A 195 10.86 -10.01 6.34
C VAL A 195 11.93 -9.40 5.45
#